data_AF-A0A359KGX3-F1
#
_entry.id   AF-A0A359KGX3-F1
#
_cell.length_a   1.000
_cell.length_b   1.000
_cell.length_c   1.000
_cell.angle_alpha   90.00
_cell.angle_beta   90.00
_cell.angle_gamma   90.00
#
_symmetry.space_group_name_H-M   'P 1'
#
loop_
_entity.id
_entity.type
_entity.pdbx_description
1 polymer ?
#
loop_
_entity_poly.entity_id
_entity_poly.type
_entity_poly.pdbx_seq_one_letter_code
_entity_poly.pdbx_strand_id
1 'polypeptide(L)' 'MSAASRIVPAVPADLGALEAAYARIAAPPGAAEKTLLAQAFDDYSADETPELGGDDLAVLLAGAWRGAEARK' A
#
# COMPACT_ATOMS: atom_id res chain seq x y z
N MET A 1 -29.96 6.97 5.47
CA MET A 1 -28.56 6.61 5.77
C MET A 1 -27.72 7.23 4.67
N SER A 2 -27.05 8.37 4.93
CA SER A 2 -26.16 8.99 3.93
C SER A 2 -24.91 8.14 3.83
N ALA A 3 -24.70 7.48 2.69
CA ALA A 3 -23.40 6.96 2.35
C ALA A 3 -22.48 8.17 2.21
N ALA A 4 -21.64 8.40 3.21
CA ALA A 4 -20.52 9.32 3.04
C ALA A 4 -19.67 8.73 1.91
N SER A 5 -19.71 9.35 0.73
CA SER A 5 -18.65 9.17 -0.27
C SER A 5 -17.36 9.59 0.41
N ARG A 6 -16.66 8.64 1.03
CA ARG A 6 -15.23 8.78 1.20
C ARG A 6 -14.71 8.82 -0.22
N ILE A 7 -14.30 10.01 -0.64
CA ILE A 7 -13.46 10.16 -1.82
C ILE A 7 -12.21 9.36 -1.45
N VAL A 8 -12.17 8.10 -1.86
CA VAL A 8 -10.98 7.26 -1.72
C VAL A 8 -9.94 7.97 -2.59
N PRO A 9 -8.81 8.45 -2.02
CA PRO A 9 -7.75 9.02 -2.82
C PRO A 9 -7.37 8.01 -3.91
N ALA A 10 -7.07 8.51 -5.10
CA ALA A 10 -6.87 7.68 -6.28
C ALA A 10 -5.99 6.44 -5.99
N VAL A 11 -6.44 5.31 -6.53
CA VAL A 11 -5.65 4.09 -6.75
C VAL A 11 -4.19 4.47 -7.03
N PRO A 12 -3.19 3.82 -6.40
CA PRO A 12 -1.80 4.05 -6.77
C PRO A 12 -1.67 3.81 -8.27
N ALA A 13 -1.17 4.81 -9.01
CA ALA A 13 -1.21 4.82 -10.47
C ALA A 13 -0.38 3.68 -11.09
N ASP A 14 0.66 3.24 -10.38
CA ASP A 14 1.52 2.11 -10.70
C ASP A 14 2.29 1.65 -9.43
N LEU A 15 3.05 0.56 -9.56
CA LEU A 15 3.90 0.04 -8.48
C LEU A 15 4.94 1.08 -8.01
N GLY A 16 5.47 1.92 -8.90
CA GLY A 16 6.45 2.95 -8.56
C GLY A 16 5.87 4.02 -7.64
N ALA A 17 4.61 4.40 -7.87
CA ALA A 17 3.87 5.30 -7.00
C ALA A 17 3.66 4.70 -5.60
N LEU A 18 3.36 3.40 -5.52
CA LEU A 18 3.25 2.70 -4.24
C LEU A 18 4.60 2.62 -3.51
N GLU A 19 5.69 2.29 -4.20
CA GLU A 19 7.04 2.29 -3.62
C GLU A 19 7.44 3.68 -3.09
N ALA A 20 7.12 4.74 -3.84
CA ALA A 20 7.38 6.11 -3.44
C ALA A 20 6.52 6.54 -2.24
N ALA A 21 5.25 6.11 -2.17
CA ALA A 21 4.39 6.31 -1.01
C ALA A 21 4.93 5.60 0.24
N TYR A 22 5.32 4.34 0.09
CA TYR A 22 5.95 3.57 1.16
C TYR A 22 7.21 4.26 1.69
N ALA A 23 8.09 4.73 0.80
CA ALA A 23 9.34 5.41 1.16
C ALA A 23 9.13 6.78 1.84
N ARG A 24 7.94 7.40 1.72
CA ARG A 24 7.59 8.61 2.49
C ARG A 24 7.20 8.29 3.94
N ILE A 25 6.71 7.08 4.19
CA ILE A 25 6.21 6.62 5.50
C ILE A 25 7.32 5.89 6.30
N ALA A 26 8.15 5.14 5.60
CA ALA A 26 9.25 4.36 6.13
C ALA A 26 10.58 4.77 5.48
N ALA A 27 11.58 3.87 5.48
CA ALA A 27 12.75 4.01 4.62
C ALA A 27 12.42 3.51 3.20
N PRO A 28 13.20 3.89 2.17
CA PRO A 28 13.10 3.28 0.85
C PRO A 28 13.10 1.74 0.95
N PRO A 29 12.19 1.05 0.24
CA PRO A 29 12.02 -0.39 0.41
C PRO A 29 13.27 -1.16 -0.07
N GLY A 30 13.73 -2.10 0.75
CA GLY A 30 14.73 -3.09 0.37
C GLY A 30 14.18 -4.14 -0.59
N ALA A 31 15.00 -5.11 -0.99
CA ALA A 31 14.61 -6.11 -2.00
C ALA A 31 13.42 -6.97 -1.55
N ALA A 32 13.35 -7.33 -0.27
CA ALA A 32 12.26 -8.13 0.27
C ALA A 32 10.97 -7.30 0.38
N GLU A 33 11.06 -6.06 0.84
CA GLU A 33 9.95 -5.11 0.86
C GLU A 33 9.41 -4.86 -0.55
N LYS A 34 10.28 -4.66 -1.54
CA LYS A 34 9.88 -4.50 -2.95
C LYS A 34 9.10 -5.70 -3.48
N THR A 35 9.50 -6.92 -3.09
CA THR A 35 8.77 -8.14 -3.47
C THR A 35 7.37 -8.15 -2.85
N LEU A 36 7.25 -7.80 -1.57
CA LEU A 36 5.95 -7.66 -0.90
C LEU A 36 5.08 -6.59 -1.58
N LEU A 37 5.64 -5.42 -1.87
CA LEU A 37 4.93 -4.31 -2.50
C LEU A 37 4.42 -4.70 -3.89
N ALA A 38 5.23 -5.41 -4.68
CA ALA A 38 4.82 -5.91 -6.00
C ALA A 38 3.63 -6.87 -5.88
N GLN A 39 3.71 -7.86 -4.99
CA GLN A 39 2.63 -8.82 -4.78
C GLN A 39 1.34 -8.13 -4.32
N ALA A 40 1.43 -7.23 -3.34
CA ALA A 40 0.28 -6.49 -2.84
C ALA A 40 -0.32 -5.57 -3.91
N PHE A 41 0.51 -4.97 -4.77
CA PHE A 41 0.05 -4.13 -5.87
C PHE A 41 -0.64 -4.96 -6.97
N ASP A 42 -0.15 -6.15 -7.28
CA ASP A 42 -0.79 -7.06 -8.25
C ASP A 42 -2.19 -7.45 -7.76
N ASP A 43 -2.31 -7.87 -6.50
CA ASP A 43 -3.60 -8.21 -5.88
C ASP A 43 -4.55 -7.00 -5.84
N TYR A 44 -4.02 -5.83 -5.46
CA TYR A 44 -4.79 -4.59 -5.42
C TYR A 44 -5.28 -4.16 -6.81
N SER A 45 -4.43 -4.30 -7.84
CA SER A 45 -4.75 -3.90 -9.22
C SER A 45 -5.74 -4.85 -9.89
N ALA A 46 -5.83 -6.09 -9.41
CA ALA A 46 -6.81 -7.08 -9.85
C ALA A 46 -8.18 -6.89 -9.17
N ASP A 47 -8.26 -6.16 -8.05
CA ASP A 47 -9.51 -5.82 -7.39
C ASP A 47 -10.25 -4.73 -8.18
N GLU A 48 -11.48 -5.01 -8.61
CA GLU A 48 -12.33 -4.05 -9.32
C GLU A 48 -12.93 -2.99 -8.37
N THR A 49 -12.88 -3.24 -7.06
CA THR A 49 -13.48 -2.40 -6.02
C THR A 49 -12.56 -2.18 -4.81
N PRO A 50 -11.32 -1.68 -5.01
CA PRO A 50 -10.39 -1.50 -3.91
C PRO A 50 -10.92 -0.46 -2.91
N GLU A 51 -11.02 -0.87 -1.63
CA GLU A 51 -11.52 0.00 -0.55
C GLU A 51 -10.47 1.00 -0.03
N LEU A 52 -9.19 0.73 -0.27
CA LEU A 52 -8.06 1.55 0.18
C LEU A 52 -7.54 2.44 -0.94
N GLY A 53 -7.17 3.68 -0.61
CA GLY A 53 -6.37 4.54 -1.50
C GLY A 53 -4.90 4.13 -1.50
N GLY A 54 -4.11 4.60 -2.47
CA GLY A 54 -2.70 4.20 -2.60
C GLY A 54 -1.81 4.59 -1.41
N ASP A 55 -2.03 5.77 -0.82
CA ASP A 55 -1.30 6.18 0.37
C ASP A 55 -1.70 5.34 1.60
N ASP A 56 -2.98 4.98 1.76
CA ASP A 56 -3.46 4.13 2.85
C ASP A 56 -2.94 2.69 2.72
N LEU A 57 -2.89 2.16 1.49
CA LEU A 57 -2.25 0.88 1.19
C LEU A 57 -0.77 0.91 1.59
N ALA A 58 -0.05 1.98 1.27
CA ALA A 58 1.35 2.15 1.66
C ALA A 58 1.53 2.17 3.19
N VAL A 59 0.65 2.85 3.93
CA VAL A 59 0.65 2.87 5.41
C VAL A 59 0.42 1.47 5.97
N LEU A 60 -0.57 0.75 5.44
CA LEU A 60 -0.88 -0.62 5.86
C LEU A 60 0.32 -1.55 5.68
N LEU A 61 0.94 -1.52 4.49
CA LEU A 61 2.08 -2.39 4.15
C LEU A 61 3.33 -2.06 4.98
N ALA A 62 3.63 -0.77 5.19
CA ALA A 62 4.73 -0.35 6.06
C ALA A 62 4.52 -0.78 7.51
N GLY A 63 3.29 -0.68 8.02
CA GLY A 63 2.93 -1.17 9.35
C GLY A 63 3.06 -2.68 9.47
N ALA A 64 2.54 -3.43 8.50
CA ALA A 64 2.61 -4.89 8.47
C ALA A 64 4.06 -5.38 8.44
N TRP A 65 4.92 -4.77 7.61
CA TRP A 65 6.34 -5.11 7.53
C TRP A 65 7.05 -4.90 8.87
N ARG A 66 6.91 -3.71 9.46
CA ARG A 66 7.50 -3.40 10.78
C ARG A 66 7.01 -4.36 11.87
N GLY A 67 5.73 -4.71 11.85
CA GLY A 67 5.16 -5.67 12.78
C GLY A 67 5.71 -7.09 12.58
N ALA A 68 6.04 -7.49 11.35
CA ALA A 68 6.67 -8.77 11.07
C ALA A 68 8.14 -8.81 11.51
N GLU A 69 8.91 -7.75 11.23
CA GLU A 69 10.30 -7.61 11.68
C GLU A 69 10.42 -7.65 13.20
N ALA A 70 9.52 -7.00 13.93
CA ALA A 70 9.54 -6.98 15.40
C ALA A 70 9.26 -8.34 16.07
N ARG A 71 8.83 -9.35 15.30
CA ARG A 71 8.56 -10.72 15.78
C ARG A 71 9.70 -11.70 15.46
N LYS A 72 10.72 -11.28 14.73
CA LYS A 72 11.94 -12.05 14.48
C LYS A 72 12.88 -11.97 15.67
#